data_AF-A0A0R2NV79-F1
#
_entry.id   AF-A0A0R2NV79-F1
#
_cell.length_a   1.000
_cell.length_b   1.000
_cell.length_c   1.000
_cell.angle_alpha   90.00
_cell.angle_beta   90.00
_cell.angle_gamma   90.00
#
_symmetry.space_group_name_H-M   'P 1'
#
loop_
_entity.id
_entity.type
_entity.pdbx_description
1 polymer ?
#
loop_
_entity_poly.entity_id
_entity_poly.type
_entity_poly.pdbx_seq_one_letter_code
_entity_poly.pdbx_strand_id
1 'polypeptide(L)'
;MLDKNPEIIFNDIQKEFKKNVPNLILCSNSFHKIEFLNKIIISIDRPIIFVDMDLLYSGYIESKIIQKKNNLTVFQPNKLNWKEKLSEIITKISEKEFLIIIDSFNGIYNLFDDLESARFVNSCIMLLSSLGKQSNSTIVITAMGRKKENSEWILSPGGKHIMKSAKTGVYFLKKIENDLIIKLIDNNTNKFNK
;
A
#
# COMPACT_ATOMS: atom_id res chain seq x y z
N MET A 1 23.32 -3.66 -16.48
CA MET A 1 22.21 -4.44 -17.07
C MET A 1 20.97 -3.55 -17.08
N LEU A 2 20.31 -3.40 -18.22
CA LEU A 2 19.03 -2.70 -18.31
C LEU A 2 17.98 -3.54 -17.55
N ASP A 3 17.38 -2.97 -16.50
CA ASP A 3 16.23 -3.56 -15.80
C ASP A 3 15.11 -3.78 -16.84
N LYS A 4 14.82 -5.04 -17.18
CA LYS A 4 13.78 -5.42 -18.18
C LYS A 4 12.37 -5.49 -17.57
N ASN A 5 12.14 -4.90 -16.40
CA ASN A 5 10.85 -4.98 -15.74
C ASN A 5 9.83 -4.09 -16.46
N PRO A 6 8.60 -4.57 -16.68
CA PRO A 6 7.59 -3.79 -17.38
C PRO A 6 7.27 -2.51 -16.60
N GLU A 7 7.34 -1.38 -17.31
CA GLU A 7 6.77 -0.12 -16.87
C GLU A 7 5.25 -0.19 -17.09
N ILE A 8 4.48 0.00 -16.03
CA ILE A 8 3.02 -0.05 -16.08
C ILE A 8 2.49 1.38 -16.07
N ILE A 9 1.75 1.73 -17.12
CA ILE A 9 1.05 3.00 -17.24
C ILE A 9 -0.21 2.96 -16.35
N PHE A 10 -0.56 4.09 -15.76
CA PHE A 10 -1.62 4.25 -14.78
C PHE A 10 -2.96 3.59 -15.16
N ASN A 11 -3.37 3.64 -16.43
CA ASN A 11 -4.66 3.10 -16.88
C ASN A 11 -4.82 1.59 -16.69
N ASP A 12 -3.72 0.82 -16.69
CA ASP A 12 -3.76 -0.64 -16.52
C ASP A 12 -3.54 -1.09 -15.08
N ILE A 13 -3.30 -0.15 -14.16
CA ILE A 13 -2.88 -0.44 -12.80
C ILE A 13 -3.93 -1.22 -12.00
N GLN A 14 -5.21 -0.99 -12.27
CA GLN A 14 -6.30 -1.67 -11.58
C GLN A 14 -6.36 -3.16 -11.95
N LYS A 15 -6.15 -3.49 -13.24
CA LYS A 15 -6.08 -4.88 -13.70
C LYS A 15 -4.88 -5.58 -13.08
N GLU A 16 -3.76 -4.89 -13.00
CA GLU A 16 -2.54 -5.42 -12.38
C GLU A 16 -2.73 -5.70 -10.89
N PHE A 17 -3.33 -4.76 -10.15
CA PHE A 17 -3.58 -4.92 -8.72
C PHE A 17 -4.62 -5.99 -8.38
N LYS A 18 -5.45 -6.43 -9.34
CA LYS A 18 -6.32 -7.60 -9.14
C LYS A 18 -5.58 -8.94 -9.21
N LYS A 19 -4.39 -8.99 -9.84
CA LYS A 19 -3.60 -10.23 -9.95
C LYS A 19 -2.97 -10.66 -8.61
N ASN A 20 -2.66 -9.69 -7.76
CA ASN A 20 -1.95 -9.90 -6.50
C ASN A 20 -2.73 -9.29 -5.34
N VAL A 21 -2.75 -9.95 -4.18
CA VAL A 21 -3.34 -9.41 -2.96
C VAL A 21 -2.44 -9.80 -1.78
N PRO A 22 -1.76 -8.84 -1.11
CA PRO A 22 -1.83 -7.39 -1.32
C PRO A 22 -0.87 -6.89 -2.42
N ASN A 23 -1.03 -5.62 -2.82
CA ASN A 23 -0.08 -4.89 -3.67
C ASN A 23 0.69 -3.89 -2.81
N LEU A 24 2.01 -3.98 -2.81
CA LEU A 24 2.89 -3.06 -2.10
C LEU A 24 3.53 -2.08 -3.07
N ILE A 25 3.41 -0.78 -2.78
CA ILE A 25 3.96 0.30 -3.58
C ILE A 25 5.03 1.04 -2.78
N LEU A 26 6.27 0.87 -3.20
CA LEU A 26 7.43 1.52 -2.63
C LEU A 26 7.60 2.92 -3.24
N CYS A 27 7.73 3.92 -2.38
CA CYS A 27 7.85 5.31 -2.74
C CYS A 27 9.13 5.90 -2.16
N SER A 28 9.82 6.74 -2.92
CA SER A 28 10.98 7.50 -2.43
C SER A 28 10.64 8.93 -2.01
N ASN A 29 9.48 9.45 -2.44
CA ASN A 29 9.03 10.81 -2.17
C ASN A 29 7.56 10.79 -1.72
N SER A 30 7.28 11.42 -0.57
CA SER A 30 5.94 11.45 0.03
C SER A 30 4.93 12.24 -0.80
N PHE A 31 5.33 13.31 -1.48
CA PHE A 31 4.43 14.10 -2.33
C PHE A 31 4.01 13.32 -3.58
N HIS A 32 4.96 12.62 -4.22
CA HIS A 32 4.65 11.76 -5.36
C HIS A 32 3.73 10.59 -4.96
N LYS A 33 3.92 10.03 -3.75
CA LYS A 33 3.04 9.02 -3.16
C LYS A 33 1.61 9.54 -3.06
N ILE A 34 1.41 10.72 -2.47
CA ILE A 34 0.08 11.33 -2.32
C ILE A 34 -0.56 11.64 -3.68
N GLU A 35 0.19 12.23 -4.61
CA GLU A 35 -0.29 12.51 -5.97
C GLU A 35 -0.78 11.23 -6.65
N PHE A 36 -0.01 10.15 -6.55
CA PHE A 36 -0.35 8.85 -7.09
C PHE A 36 -1.60 8.25 -6.44
N LEU A 37 -1.68 8.23 -5.11
CA LEU A 37 -2.84 7.71 -4.39
C LEU A 37 -4.10 8.50 -4.73
N ASN A 38 -4.01 9.83 -4.81
CA ASN A 38 -5.12 10.68 -5.20
C ASN A 38 -5.60 10.36 -6.63
N LYS A 39 -4.68 10.19 -7.59
CA LYS A 39 -5.02 9.76 -8.96
C LYS A 39 -5.78 8.44 -8.94
N ILE A 40 -5.33 7.44 -8.17
CA ILE A 40 -6.05 6.14 -8.02
C ILE A 40 -7.46 6.37 -7.50
N ILE A 41 -7.60 7.11 -6.40
CA ILE A 41 -8.89 7.35 -5.75
C ILE A 41 -9.87 8.05 -6.70
N ILE A 42 -9.39 9.03 -7.46
CA ILE A 42 -10.22 9.77 -8.42
C ILE A 42 -10.74 8.85 -9.54
N SER A 43 -9.89 7.93 -10.01
CA SER A 43 -10.21 6.98 -11.09
C SER A 43 -11.17 5.83 -10.71
N ILE A 44 -11.63 5.78 -9.46
CA ILE A 44 -12.39 4.65 -8.90
C ILE A 44 -13.77 5.12 -8.43
N ASP A 45 -14.82 4.44 -8.89
CA ASP A 45 -16.21 4.73 -8.50
C ASP A 45 -16.79 3.76 -7.46
N ARG A 46 -16.25 2.55 -7.35
CA ARG A 46 -16.61 1.60 -6.27
C ARG A 46 -16.17 2.11 -4.88
N PRO A 47 -16.72 1.59 -3.77
CA PRO A 47 -16.37 2.04 -2.43
C PRO A 47 -14.87 1.96 -2.12
N ILE A 48 -14.34 2.98 -1.45
CA ILE A 48 -12.92 3.10 -1.11
C ILE A 48 -12.78 3.24 0.41
N ILE A 49 -11.88 2.44 0.99
CA ILE A 49 -11.38 2.60 2.35
C ILE A 49 -9.95 3.10 2.25
N PHE A 50 -9.66 4.24 2.88
CA PHE A 50 -8.31 4.76 3.02
C PHE A 50 -7.93 4.76 4.49
N VAL A 51 -6.90 4.01 4.85
CA VAL A 51 -6.35 3.91 6.20
C VAL A 51 -5.11 4.80 6.25
N ASP A 52 -5.26 5.99 6.83
CA ASP A 52 -4.23 7.00 6.93
C ASP A 52 -3.52 6.91 8.29
N MET A 53 -2.33 6.34 8.26
CA MET A 53 -1.46 6.09 9.41
C MET A 53 -0.44 7.22 9.62
N ASP A 54 -0.19 8.06 8.60
CA ASP A 54 0.77 9.18 8.68
C ASP A 54 0.11 10.57 8.62
N LEU A 55 -1.23 10.60 8.52
CA LEU A 55 -2.10 11.78 8.51
C LEU A 55 -1.89 12.73 7.33
N LEU A 56 -1.06 12.37 6.36
CA LEU A 56 -0.69 13.27 5.29
C LEU A 56 -1.87 13.46 4.31
N TYR A 57 -2.48 12.37 3.87
CA TYR A 57 -3.57 12.42 2.90
C TYR A 57 -4.82 13.10 3.48
N SER A 58 -5.17 12.74 4.71
CA SER A 58 -6.27 13.37 5.45
C SER A 58 -6.01 14.86 5.73
N GLY A 59 -4.77 15.25 6.01
CA GLY A 59 -4.38 16.67 6.11
C GLY A 59 -4.61 17.45 4.80
N TYR A 60 -4.33 16.83 3.64
CA TYR A 60 -4.64 17.43 2.34
C TYR A 60 -6.15 17.55 2.08
N ILE A 61 -6.96 16.63 2.58
CA ILE A 61 -8.43 16.73 2.53
C ILE A 61 -8.91 17.88 3.41
N GLU A 62 -8.45 17.95 4.65
CA GLU A 62 -8.90 18.95 5.62
C GLU A 62 -8.54 20.38 5.17
N SER A 63 -7.34 20.54 4.58
CA SER A 63 -6.89 21.80 4.00
C SER A 63 -7.56 22.15 2.65
N LYS A 64 -8.46 21.29 2.13
CA LYS A 64 -9.17 21.46 0.85
C LYS A 64 -8.27 21.49 -0.39
N ILE A 65 -7.00 21.10 -0.25
CA ILE A 65 -6.08 20.90 -1.38
C ILE A 65 -6.53 19.68 -2.20
N ILE A 66 -7.02 18.63 -1.53
CA ILE A 66 -7.65 17.46 -2.16
C ILE A 66 -9.14 17.47 -1.82
N GLN A 67 -9.98 17.37 -2.86
CA GLN A 67 -11.42 17.20 -2.66
C GLN A 67 -11.74 15.74 -2.32
N LYS A 68 -12.36 15.50 -1.16
CA LYS A 68 -12.80 14.17 -0.75
C LYS A 68 -13.94 13.68 -1.66
N LYS A 69 -13.81 12.48 -2.23
CA LYS A 69 -14.91 11.81 -2.95
C LYS A 69 -15.98 11.28 -2.00
N ASN A 70 -17.22 11.21 -2.47
CA ASN A 70 -18.36 10.69 -1.70
C ASN A 70 -18.25 9.19 -1.39
N ASN A 71 -17.59 8.41 -2.26
CA ASN A 71 -17.36 6.98 -2.08
C ASN A 71 -16.12 6.64 -1.23
N LEU A 72 -15.43 7.66 -0.67
CA LEU A 72 -14.21 7.50 0.11
C LEU A 72 -14.47 7.60 1.61
N THR A 73 -14.18 6.51 2.33
CA THR A 73 -14.14 6.49 3.80
C THR A 73 -12.69 6.53 4.26
N VAL A 74 -12.35 7.48 5.15
CA VAL A 74 -11.00 7.65 5.69
C VAL A 74 -10.98 7.20 7.15
N PHE A 75 -10.02 6.34 7.50
CA PHE A 75 -9.73 5.89 8.85
C PHE A 75 -8.38 6.45 9.28
N GLN A 76 -8.28 6.92 10.52
CA GLN A 76 -7.02 7.36 11.14
C GLN A 76 -6.78 6.58 12.44
N PRO A 77 -6.37 5.29 12.35
CA PRO A 77 -6.10 4.48 13.53
C PRO A 77 -4.94 5.05 14.36
N ASN A 78 -5.05 4.97 15.68
CA ASN A 78 -4.00 5.37 16.62
C ASN A 78 -3.89 4.34 17.77
N LYS A 79 -2.97 4.57 18.72
CA LYS A 79 -2.66 3.60 19.78
C LYS A 79 -3.87 3.23 20.64
N LEU A 80 -4.86 4.13 20.75
CA LEU A 80 -6.04 3.94 21.59
C LEU A 80 -7.17 3.20 20.87
N ASN A 81 -7.33 3.38 19.56
CA ASN A 81 -8.51 2.92 18.82
C ASN A 81 -8.22 1.93 17.68
N TRP A 82 -6.97 1.56 17.44
CA TRP A 82 -6.61 0.75 16.27
C TRP A 82 -7.34 -0.59 16.20
N LYS A 83 -7.63 -1.24 17.35
CA LYS A 83 -8.37 -2.52 17.39
C LYS A 83 -9.78 -2.37 16.86
N GLU A 84 -10.48 -1.34 17.34
CA GLU A 84 -11.85 -1.02 16.93
C GLU A 84 -11.88 -0.67 15.44
N LYS A 85 -10.97 0.20 14.98
CA LYS A 85 -10.90 0.58 13.57
C LYS A 85 -10.54 -0.58 12.65
N LEU A 86 -9.60 -1.44 13.06
CA LEU A 86 -9.28 -2.64 12.31
C LEU A 86 -10.48 -3.60 12.21
N SER A 87 -11.20 -3.80 13.32
CA SER A 87 -12.42 -4.62 13.33
C SER A 87 -13.47 -4.05 12.38
N GLU A 88 -13.71 -2.74 12.42
CA GLU A 88 -14.64 -2.06 11.52
C GLU A 88 -14.26 -2.24 10.04
N ILE A 89 -12.97 -2.11 9.71
CA ILE A 89 -12.45 -2.32 8.36
C ILE A 89 -12.64 -3.78 7.92
N ILE A 90 -12.32 -4.75 8.79
CA ILE A 90 -12.48 -6.19 8.53
C ILE A 90 -13.94 -6.53 8.20
N THR A 91 -14.88 -6.05 9.02
CA THR A 91 -16.32 -6.27 8.81
C THR A 91 -16.75 -5.74 7.45
N LYS A 92 -16.41 -4.48 7.13
CA LYS A 92 -16.74 -3.87 5.83
C LYS A 92 -16.18 -4.69 4.66
N ILE A 93 -14.91 -5.08 4.70
CA ILE A 93 -14.25 -5.84 3.62
C ILE A 93 -14.90 -7.20 3.42
N SER A 94 -15.42 -7.83 4.47
CA SER A 94 -16.08 -9.14 4.38
C SER A 94 -17.44 -9.10 3.69
N GLU A 95 -18.11 -7.94 3.68
CA GLU A 95 -19.48 -7.79 3.18
C GLU A 95 -19.56 -7.37 1.71
N LYS A 96 -18.60 -6.58 1.22
CA LYS A 96 -18.64 -6.02 -0.14
C LYS A 96 -17.25 -5.75 -0.71
N GLU A 97 -17.20 -5.58 -2.03
CA GLU A 97 -15.97 -5.22 -2.74
C GLU A 97 -15.53 -3.78 -2.41
N PHE A 98 -14.25 -3.63 -2.06
CA PHE A 98 -13.60 -2.34 -1.81
C PHE A 98 -12.27 -2.19 -2.54
N LEU A 99 -11.90 -0.95 -2.83
CA LEU A 99 -10.49 -0.58 -2.89
C LEU A 99 -10.04 -0.20 -1.48
N ILE A 100 -9.08 -0.93 -0.91
CA ILE A 100 -8.47 -0.62 0.37
C ILE A 100 -7.06 -0.08 0.13
N ILE A 101 -6.82 1.14 0.59
CA ILE A 101 -5.51 1.78 0.56
C ILE A 101 -5.03 1.92 2.00
N ILE A 102 -3.87 1.36 2.32
CA ILE A 102 -3.21 1.49 3.61
C ILE A 102 -1.98 2.37 3.42
N ASP A 103 -2.05 3.62 3.89
CA ASP A 103 -1.00 4.63 3.77
C ASP A 103 -0.51 5.05 5.15
N SER A 104 0.65 4.63 5.65
CA SER A 104 1.65 3.75 5.05
C SER A 104 2.12 2.67 6.03
N PHE A 105 2.81 1.65 5.49
CA PHE A 105 3.51 0.65 6.27
C PHE A 105 4.42 1.25 7.34
N ASN A 106 5.09 2.37 7.04
CA ASN A 106 5.93 3.08 7.98
C ASN A 106 5.13 3.55 9.21
N GLY A 107 3.93 4.11 9.00
CA GLY A 107 3.02 4.50 10.08
C GLY A 107 2.57 3.30 10.92
N ILE A 108 2.28 2.15 10.29
CA ILE A 108 1.93 0.92 11.00
C ILE A 108 3.10 0.46 11.90
N TYR A 109 4.30 0.35 11.35
CA TYR A 109 5.47 -0.10 12.12
C TYR A 109 5.92 0.88 13.22
N ASN A 110 5.49 2.15 13.17
CA ASN A 110 5.70 3.13 14.25
C ASN A 110 4.58 3.05 15.31
N LEU A 111 3.40 2.56 14.93
CA LEU A 111 2.31 2.34 15.86
C LEU A 111 2.62 1.17 16.82
N PHE A 112 3.32 0.17 16.31
CA PHE A 112 3.63 -1.08 16.98
C PHE A 112 5.17 -1.28 17.02
N ASP A 113 5.80 -0.81 18.11
CA ASP A 113 7.25 -0.60 18.22
C ASP A 113 8.09 -1.83 18.64
N ASP A 114 7.48 -2.96 19.01
CA ASP A 114 8.22 -4.16 19.47
C ASP A 114 8.39 -5.25 18.37
N LEU A 115 9.21 -6.28 18.62
CA LEU A 115 9.43 -7.36 17.65
C LEU A 115 8.19 -8.23 17.44
N GLU A 116 7.36 -8.40 18.48
CA GLU A 116 6.09 -9.12 18.39
C GLU A 116 5.09 -8.39 17.50
N SER A 117 5.18 -7.07 17.47
CA SER A 117 4.40 -6.17 16.63
C SER A 117 4.59 -6.43 15.14
N ALA A 118 5.81 -6.76 14.70
CA ALA A 118 6.04 -7.05 13.29
C ALA A 118 5.30 -8.32 12.83
N ARG A 119 5.27 -9.36 13.67
CA ARG A 119 4.48 -10.58 13.40
C ARG A 119 2.99 -10.28 13.40
N PHE A 120 2.54 -9.49 14.36
CA PHE A 120 1.16 -9.07 14.46
C PHE A 120 0.69 -8.31 13.22
N VAL A 121 1.45 -7.30 12.79
CA VAL A 121 1.18 -6.49 11.59
C VAL A 121 1.09 -7.37 10.34
N ASN A 122 2.04 -8.29 10.17
CA ASN A 122 2.02 -9.23 9.05
C ASN A 122 0.76 -10.10 9.07
N SER A 123 0.37 -10.62 10.24
CA SER A 123 -0.87 -11.39 10.41
C SER A 123 -2.12 -10.58 10.06
N CYS A 124 -2.20 -9.31 10.47
CA CYS A 124 -3.30 -8.42 10.11
C CYS A 124 -3.38 -8.21 8.59
N ILE A 125 -2.23 -7.99 7.94
CA ILE A 125 -2.19 -7.79 6.49
C ILE A 125 -2.55 -9.07 5.74
N MET A 126 -2.09 -10.23 6.21
CA MET A 126 -2.48 -11.52 5.66
C MET A 126 -3.98 -11.78 5.81
N LEU A 127 -4.56 -11.48 6.97
CA LEU A 127 -6.00 -11.59 7.21
C LEU A 127 -6.78 -10.69 6.26
N LEU A 128 -6.42 -9.40 6.20
CA LEU A 128 -7.03 -8.44 5.28
C LEU A 128 -6.92 -8.93 3.83
N SER A 129 -5.76 -9.45 3.43
CA SER A 129 -5.53 -9.99 2.08
C SER A 129 -6.40 -11.20 1.77
N SER A 130 -6.59 -12.09 2.74
CA SER A 130 -7.48 -13.24 2.58
C SER A 130 -8.94 -12.81 2.41
N LEU A 131 -9.43 -11.92 3.28
CA LEU A 131 -10.79 -11.40 3.23
C LEU A 131 -11.01 -10.60 1.94
N GLY A 132 -10.05 -9.76 1.58
CA GLY A 132 -10.11 -8.98 0.35
C GLY A 132 -10.17 -9.87 -0.88
N LYS A 133 -9.41 -10.98 -0.91
CA LYS A 133 -9.52 -11.95 -2.00
C LYS A 133 -10.92 -12.59 -2.07
N GLN A 134 -11.52 -12.92 -0.93
CA GLN A 134 -12.86 -13.52 -0.88
C GLN A 134 -13.93 -12.54 -1.38
N SER A 135 -13.82 -11.26 -1.05
CA SER A 135 -14.77 -10.22 -1.48
C SER A 135 -14.39 -9.52 -2.80
N ASN A 136 -13.43 -10.06 -3.57
CA ASN A 136 -12.92 -9.46 -4.80
C ASN A 136 -12.34 -8.04 -4.64
N SER A 137 -11.99 -7.67 -3.40
CA SER A 137 -11.42 -6.39 -3.04
C SER A 137 -9.95 -6.30 -3.46
N THR A 138 -9.50 -5.07 -3.69
CA THR A 138 -8.11 -4.76 -4.00
C THR A 138 -7.46 -4.13 -2.78
N ILE A 139 -6.29 -4.62 -2.38
CA ILE A 139 -5.53 -4.06 -1.27
C ILE A 139 -4.24 -3.47 -1.83
N VAL A 140 -4.07 -2.17 -1.58
CA VAL A 140 -2.88 -1.40 -1.89
C VAL A 140 -2.28 -0.92 -0.58
N ILE A 141 -1.01 -1.20 -0.37
CA ILE A 141 -0.25 -0.75 0.79
C ILE A 141 0.90 0.07 0.26
N THR A 142 1.09 1.28 0.78
CA THR A 142 2.25 2.10 0.43
C THR A 142 3.32 1.98 1.50
N ALA A 143 4.55 2.17 1.09
CA ALA A 143 5.67 2.29 2.00
C ALA A 143 6.68 3.28 1.44
N MET A 144 7.29 4.05 2.33
CA MET A 144 8.49 4.77 2.00
C MET A 144 9.65 3.77 2.00
N GLY A 145 10.34 3.66 0.87
CA GLY A 145 11.34 2.63 0.63
C GLY A 145 12.59 3.17 -0.05
N ARG A 146 13.74 2.57 0.27
CA ARG A 146 15.01 2.83 -0.41
C ARG A 146 15.69 1.52 -0.80
N LYS A 147 16.44 1.56 -1.89
CA LYS A 147 17.28 0.44 -2.35
C LYS A 147 18.65 0.54 -1.67
N LYS A 148 19.09 -0.53 -1.01
CA LYS A 148 20.44 -0.69 -0.48
C LYS A 148 21.44 -0.95 -1.63
N GLU A 149 22.73 -0.83 -1.33
CA GLU A 149 23.83 -1.16 -2.27
C GLU A 149 23.74 -2.60 -2.79
N ASN A 150 23.31 -3.55 -1.94
CA ASN A 150 23.07 -4.95 -2.32
C ASN A 150 21.78 -5.15 -3.16
N SER A 151 21.19 -4.09 -3.67
CA SER A 151 19.93 -4.07 -4.42
C SER A 151 18.67 -4.50 -3.66
N GLU A 152 18.75 -4.69 -2.35
CA GLU A 152 17.59 -5.00 -1.52
C GLU A 152 16.77 -3.74 -1.20
N TRP A 153 15.45 -3.84 -1.34
CA TRP A 153 14.52 -2.80 -0.87
C TRP A 153 14.24 -2.94 0.62
N ILE A 154 14.36 -1.83 1.34
CA ILE A 154 14.02 -1.72 2.77
C ILE A 154 13.11 -0.53 3.01
N LEU A 155 12.37 -0.58 4.12
CA LEU A 155 11.60 0.57 4.61
C LEU A 155 12.53 1.71 5.01
N SER A 156 12.15 2.93 4.67
CA SER A 156 12.85 4.16 5.01
C SER A 156 11.88 5.16 5.64
N PRO A 157 12.17 5.74 6.81
CA PRO A 157 13.34 5.52 7.66
C PRO A 157 13.30 4.16 8.40
N GLY A 158 14.38 3.82 9.10
CA GLY A 158 14.43 2.67 10.02
C GLY A 158 14.97 1.36 9.44
N GLY A 159 14.99 1.20 8.11
CA GLY A 159 15.65 0.06 7.47
C GLY A 159 14.99 -1.30 7.69
N LYS A 160 13.77 -1.34 8.25
CA LYS A 160 12.99 -2.56 8.47
C LYS A 160 12.79 -3.31 7.15
N HIS A 161 12.87 -4.63 7.19
CA HIS A 161 12.63 -5.46 6.00
C HIS A 161 11.17 -5.38 5.57
N ILE A 162 10.98 -5.44 4.25
CA ILE A 162 9.67 -5.43 3.63
C ILE A 162 9.12 -6.86 3.63
N MET A 163 7.86 -7.04 4.02
CA MET A 163 7.18 -8.33 3.90
C MET A 163 7.14 -8.77 2.43
N LYS A 164 7.70 -9.94 2.13
CA LYS A 164 7.68 -10.55 0.80
C LYS A 164 6.94 -11.87 0.86
N SER A 165 5.84 -11.98 0.11
CA SER A 165 5.20 -13.26 -0.19
C SER A 165 5.12 -13.42 -1.70
N ALA A 166 5.10 -14.66 -2.21
CA ALA A 166 4.97 -14.92 -3.64
C ALA A 166 3.67 -14.35 -4.25
N LYS A 167 2.66 -14.05 -3.42
CA LYS A 167 1.37 -13.50 -3.82
C LYS A 167 1.29 -11.97 -3.68
N THR A 168 2.35 -11.35 -3.18
CA THR A 168 2.45 -9.90 -3.02
C THR A 168 3.06 -9.30 -4.27
N GLY A 169 2.31 -8.45 -4.96
CA GLY A 169 2.85 -7.62 -6.05
C GLY A 169 3.65 -6.49 -5.42
N VAL A 170 4.93 -6.35 -5.77
CA VAL A 170 5.78 -5.27 -5.25
C VAL A 170 6.12 -4.33 -6.39
N TYR A 171 5.83 -3.05 -6.24
CA TYR A 171 6.04 -2.03 -7.25
C TYR A 171 6.86 -0.87 -6.69
N PHE A 172 7.58 -0.18 -7.56
CA PHE A 172 8.26 1.08 -7.23
C PHE A 172 7.64 2.24 -7.99
N LEU A 173 7.25 3.27 -7.27
CA LEU A 173 6.72 4.51 -7.84
C LEU A 173 7.86 5.43 -8.26
N LYS A 174 7.87 5.81 -9.53
CA LYS A 174 8.79 6.81 -10.10
C LYS A 174 7.98 7.93 -10.73
N LYS A 175 8.42 9.17 -10.50
CA LYS A 175 7.99 10.33 -11.30
C LYS A 175 8.99 10.55 -12.41
N ILE A 176 8.53 10.55 -13.66
CA ILE A 176 9.33 10.91 -14.84
C ILE A 176 8.63 12.12 -15.45
N GLU A 177 9.30 13.27 -15.42
CA GLU A 177 8.70 14.56 -15.81
C GLU A 177 7.40 14.82 -15.02
N ASN A 178 6.26 14.88 -15.72
CA ASN A 178 4.94 15.07 -15.11
C ASN A 178 4.15 13.76 -14.90
N ASP A 179 4.69 12.64 -15.35
CA ASP A 179 4.02 11.34 -15.29
C ASP A 179 4.47 10.51 -14.10
N LEU A 180 3.50 9.79 -13.53
CA LEU A 180 3.73 8.82 -12.45
C LEU A 180 3.65 7.41 -13.03
N ILE A 181 4.75 6.69 -12.93
CA ILE A 181 4.91 5.34 -13.47
C ILE A 181 5.24 4.40 -12.31
N ILE A 182 4.62 3.22 -12.33
CA ILE A 182 4.99 2.14 -11.42
C ILE A 182 5.79 1.08 -12.18
N LYS A 183 6.87 0.62 -11.55
CA LYS A 183 7.69 -0.48 -12.05
C LYS A 183 7.49 -1.70 -11.17
N LEU A 184 7.19 -2.85 -11.75
CA LEU A 184 7.21 -4.10 -11.00
C LEU A 184 8.65 -4.35 -10.49
N ILE A 185 8.78 -4.66 -9.21
CA ILE A 185 10.03 -5.15 -8.63
C ILE A 185 9.95 -6.66 -8.68
N ASP A 186 10.79 -7.26 -9.51
CA ASP A 186 10.85 -8.70 -9.68
C ASP A 186 11.14 -9.38 -8.34
N ASN A 187 10.24 -10.26 -7.90
CA ASN A 187 10.41 -11.10 -6.70
C ASN A 187 11.34 -12.30 -6.97
N ASN A 188 12.18 -12.23 -8.00
CA ASN A 188 13.22 -13.23 -8.27
C ASN A 188 14.35 -13.13 -7.23
N THR A 189 14.05 -13.45 -5.97
CA THR A 189 15.04 -14.06 -5.11
C THR A 189 15.41 -15.39 -5.76
N ASN A 190 16.66 -15.45 -6.19
CA ASN A 190 17.33 -16.61 -6.76
C ASN A 190 16.72 -17.96 -6.36
N LYS A 191 16.52 -18.78 -7.39
CA LYS A 191 16.58 -20.25 -7.35
C LYS A 191 17.31 -20.72 -6.08
N PHE A 192 16.61 -21.48 -5.25
CA PHE A 192 17.24 -22.41 -4.34
C PHE A 192 18.16 -23.29 -5.21
N ASN A 193 19.47 -23.01 -5.19
CA ASN A 193 20.44 -23.97 -5.64
C ASN A 193 20.37 -25.12 -4.62
N LYS A 194 19.90 -26.26 -5.11
CA LYS A 194 20.06 -27.57 -4.50
C LYS A 194 21.53 -27.85 -4.21
#